data_AF-A0A3E0B049-F1
#
_entry.id   AF-A0A3E0B049-F1
#
_cell.length_a   1.000
_cell.length_b   1.000
_cell.length_c   1.000
_cell.angle_alpha   90.00
_cell.angle_beta   90.00
_cell.angle_gamma   90.00
#
_symmetry.space_group_name_H-M   'P 1'
#
loop_
_entity.id
_entity.type
_entity.pdbx_description
1 polymer ?
#
loop_
_entity_poly.entity_id
_entity_poly.type
_entity_poly.pdbx_seq_one_letter_code
_entity_poly.pdbx_strand_id
1 'polypeptide(L)'
;MQLKRTLFAGGLASMLLLAACNGDSTEEAGTEEETPAEETTEEAAEEELSYSGVNGDYTFTNFTPVEVPAVDAEGNDTTVQAVAVEFEFSNTSERAASPSEAFSLDLAVRQVSDEGEAPTDNYTMDLEDDGEFADGKAAANELVEPGENTAAVVAYGPLDPELATHLQARENPLEETESLDHEIELDSAPADSEE
;
A
#
# COMPACT_ATOMS: atom_id res chain seq x y z
N MET A 1 -57.98 -6.65 -12.52
CA MET A 1 -57.95 -7.47 -11.28
C MET A 1 -56.95 -6.83 -10.34
N GLN A 2 -57.38 -6.63 -9.09
CA GLN A 2 -56.55 -6.18 -7.98
C GLN A 2 -55.60 -7.31 -7.57
N LEU A 3 -54.44 -6.98 -7.03
CA LEU A 3 -54.06 -7.35 -5.64
C LEU A 3 -52.73 -6.65 -5.30
N LYS A 4 -52.83 -5.61 -4.47
CA LYS A 4 -51.74 -5.10 -3.64
C LYS A 4 -51.69 -5.96 -2.38
N ARG A 5 -50.48 -6.30 -1.88
CA ARG A 5 -50.15 -6.45 -0.46
C ARG A 5 -48.75 -7.04 -0.28
N THR A 6 -47.86 -6.27 0.35
CA THR A 6 -46.94 -6.80 1.35
C THR A 6 -46.67 -5.69 2.36
N LEU A 7 -46.97 -6.02 3.61
CA LEU A 7 -46.95 -5.17 4.78
C LEU A 7 -46.30 -6.06 5.83
N PHE A 8 -45.13 -5.70 6.34
CA PHE A 8 -44.58 -6.24 7.58
C PHE A 8 -43.92 -5.08 8.35
N ALA A 9 -44.69 -4.56 9.31
CA ALA A 9 -44.19 -4.04 10.58
C ALA A 9 -43.44 -5.18 11.31
N GLY A 10 -42.52 -5.00 12.24
CA GLY A 10 -42.07 -3.87 13.05
C GLY A 10 -41.43 -4.48 14.32
N GLY A 11 -40.36 -3.85 14.82
CA GLY A 11 -39.85 -3.81 16.20
C GLY A 11 -39.76 -5.08 17.07
N LEU A 12 -38.57 -5.35 17.61
CA LEU A 12 -38.41 -5.94 18.95
C LEU A 12 -37.11 -5.44 19.61
N ALA A 13 -37.24 -5.20 20.91
CA ALA A 13 -36.36 -4.41 21.76
C ALA A 13 -35.26 -5.23 22.46
N SER A 14 -34.34 -4.46 23.05
CA SER A 14 -33.24 -4.80 23.95
C SER A 14 -33.51 -5.92 24.98
N MET A 15 -32.48 -6.73 25.26
CA MET A 15 -32.26 -7.31 26.59
C MET A 15 -30.75 -7.31 26.93
N LEU A 16 -30.39 -6.49 27.92
CA LEU A 16 -29.19 -6.64 28.74
C LEU A 16 -29.25 -7.98 29.49
N LEU A 17 -28.17 -8.75 29.46
CA LEU A 17 -27.96 -9.87 30.38
C LEU A 17 -26.71 -9.58 31.24
N LEU A 18 -26.97 -9.03 32.42
CA LEU A 18 -26.08 -9.13 33.58
C LEU A 18 -26.00 -10.61 34.00
N ALA A 19 -24.80 -11.17 34.01
CA ALA A 19 -24.51 -12.39 34.74
C ALA A 19 -23.64 -12.04 35.95
N ALA A 20 -24.25 -12.10 37.14
CA ALA A 20 -23.59 -12.14 38.43
C ALA A 20 -23.76 -13.55 39.01
N CYS A 21 -22.66 -14.22 39.37
CA CYS A 21 -22.60 -15.38 40.28
C CYS A 21 -21.12 -15.76 40.48
N ASN A 22 -20.53 -16.07 41.64
CA ASN A 22 -20.77 -15.87 43.07
C ASN A 22 -19.57 -16.51 43.84
N GLY A 23 -19.09 -15.87 44.92
CA GLY A 23 -18.49 -16.49 46.13
C GLY A 23 -16.98 -16.81 46.12
N ASP A 24 -16.21 -16.75 47.21
CA ASP A 24 -16.23 -16.12 48.55
C ASP A 24 -14.86 -16.47 49.21
N SER A 25 -14.40 -15.68 50.20
CA SER A 25 -13.30 -15.93 51.16
C SER A 25 -11.86 -15.54 50.78
N THR A 26 -11.38 -14.39 51.30
CA THR A 26 -10.38 -14.29 52.39
C THR A 26 -9.93 -12.84 52.57
N GLU A 27 -10.10 -12.31 53.79
CA GLU A 27 -9.54 -11.05 54.27
C GLU A 27 -8.03 -11.23 54.55
N GLU A 28 -7.18 -10.31 54.10
CA GLU A 28 -6.00 -9.82 54.85
C GLU A 28 -5.56 -8.46 54.27
N ALA A 29 -5.21 -7.56 55.17
CA ALA A 29 -4.85 -6.17 54.92
C ALA A 29 -3.45 -6.01 54.30
N GLY A 30 -3.28 -5.01 53.44
CA GLY A 30 -1.98 -4.59 52.93
C GLY A 30 -2.11 -3.51 51.87
N THR A 31 -2.12 -2.26 52.30
CA THR A 31 -2.01 -1.08 51.42
C THR A 31 -0.60 -1.01 50.88
N GLU A 32 -0.39 -1.44 49.64
CA GLU A 32 0.79 -1.09 48.83
C GLU A 32 0.28 -0.68 47.45
N GLU A 33 0.27 0.63 47.21
CA GLU A 33 0.14 1.22 45.88
C GLU A 33 1.35 0.79 45.05
N GLU A 34 1.20 -0.25 44.23
CA GLU A 34 2.06 -0.47 43.07
C GLU A 34 1.23 -0.22 41.81
N THR A 35 1.42 0.97 41.27
CA THR A 35 1.15 1.34 39.89
C THR A 35 1.56 0.19 38.98
N PRO A 36 0.68 -0.36 38.12
CA PRO A 36 1.18 -1.11 36.98
C PRO A 36 1.89 -0.07 36.11
N ALA A 37 3.21 -0.09 36.13
CA ALA A 37 3.97 0.40 34.99
C ALA A 37 3.53 -0.48 33.82
N GLU A 38 2.62 0.02 33.01
CA GLU A 38 2.55 -0.36 31.61
C GLU A 38 3.93 -0.01 31.04
N GLU A 39 4.88 -0.96 31.13
CA GLU A 39 5.89 -1.08 30.10
C GLU A 39 5.13 -1.50 28.84
N THR A 40 4.54 -0.49 28.19
CA THR A 40 4.37 -0.49 26.76
C THR A 40 5.78 -0.61 26.21
N THR A 41 6.23 -1.84 26.02
CA THR A 41 7.26 -2.13 25.06
C THR A 41 6.65 -1.77 23.71
N GLU A 42 6.72 -0.48 23.36
CA GLU A 42 6.84 -0.04 21.98
C GLU A 42 8.13 -0.68 21.46
N GLU A 43 8.05 -1.97 21.11
CA GLU A 43 8.81 -2.42 19.96
C GLU A 43 8.26 -1.58 18.83
N ALA A 44 9.08 -0.67 18.30
CA ALA A 44 8.80 0.05 17.08
C ALA A 44 8.56 -1.00 15.99
N ALA A 45 7.30 -1.40 15.84
CA ALA A 45 6.84 -2.05 14.64
C ALA A 45 7.04 -1.01 13.55
N GLU A 46 8.01 -1.24 12.67
CA GLU A 46 8.11 -0.56 11.40
C GLU A 46 6.69 -0.64 10.79
N GLU A 47 6.00 0.50 10.71
CA GLU A 47 4.58 0.52 10.34
C GLU A 47 4.48 -0.01 8.90
N GLU A 48 3.88 -1.18 8.74
CA GLU A 48 3.67 -1.82 7.44
C GLU A 48 2.79 -0.91 6.58
N LEU A 49 3.36 -0.34 5.52
CA LEU A 49 2.64 0.54 4.61
C LEU A 49 1.66 -0.29 3.78
N SER A 50 0.37 0.03 3.86
CA SER A 50 -0.69 -0.68 3.14
C SER A 50 -1.74 0.28 2.59
N TYR A 51 -2.44 -0.16 1.55
CA TYR A 51 -3.50 0.60 0.89
C TYR A 51 -4.60 -0.31 0.37
N SER A 52 -5.86 0.05 0.63
CA SER A 52 -7.03 -0.64 0.08
C SER A 52 -7.62 0.19 -1.06
N GLY A 53 -7.38 -0.26 -2.29
CA GLY A 53 -7.87 0.36 -3.51
C GLY A 53 -9.17 -0.25 -4.03
N VAL A 54 -9.64 0.25 -5.18
CA VAL A 54 -10.81 -0.32 -5.86
C VAL A 54 -10.46 -1.63 -6.56
N ASN A 55 -9.24 -1.72 -7.11
CA ASN A 55 -8.81 -2.84 -7.94
C ASN A 55 -8.01 -3.88 -7.16
N GLY A 56 -7.55 -3.56 -5.95
CA GLY A 56 -6.94 -4.51 -5.03
C GLY A 56 -6.50 -3.91 -3.71
N ASP A 57 -6.04 -4.77 -2.81
CA ASP A 57 -5.32 -4.39 -1.61
C ASP A 57 -3.81 -4.54 -1.85
N TYR A 58 -3.04 -3.61 -1.31
CA TYR A 58 -1.59 -3.51 -1.49
C TYR A 58 -0.91 -3.45 -0.14
N THR A 59 0.13 -4.26 0.06
CA THR A 59 1.05 -4.17 1.20
C THR A 59 2.45 -3.95 0.65
N PHE A 60 3.05 -2.80 0.92
CA PHE A 60 4.37 -2.42 0.39
C PHE A 60 5.46 -2.97 1.26
N THR A 61 6.37 -3.73 0.67
CA THR A 61 7.44 -4.41 1.40
C THR A 61 8.76 -3.67 1.29
N ASN A 62 9.03 -3.00 0.16
CA ASN A 62 10.29 -2.31 -0.05
C ASN A 62 10.22 -1.29 -1.21
N PHE A 63 11.09 -0.28 -1.15
CA PHE A 63 11.31 0.71 -2.20
C PHE A 63 12.80 0.79 -2.52
N THR A 64 13.20 0.37 -3.72
CA THR A 64 14.61 0.28 -4.10
C THR A 64 14.90 1.22 -5.27
N PRO A 65 15.84 2.18 -5.16
CA PRO A 65 16.28 2.95 -6.32
C PRO A 65 17.02 2.03 -7.29
N VAL A 66 16.70 2.14 -8.57
CA VAL A 66 17.25 1.31 -9.65
C VAL A 66 17.65 2.17 -10.84
N GLU A 67 18.61 1.68 -11.63
CA GLU A 67 18.94 2.26 -12.93
C GLU A 67 18.32 1.43 -14.04
N VAL A 68 17.53 2.06 -14.90
CA VAL A 68 16.88 1.39 -16.03
C VAL A 68 17.44 1.92 -17.36
N PRO A 69 17.61 1.04 -18.37
CA PRO A 69 18.07 1.46 -19.69
C PRO A 69 17.08 2.43 -20.34
N ALA A 70 17.61 3.47 -20.96
CA ALA A 70 16.83 4.51 -21.63
C ALA A 70 17.58 5.04 -22.86
N VAL A 71 16.92 5.92 -23.61
CA VAL A 71 17.49 6.59 -24.79
C VAL A 71 17.37 8.10 -24.60
N ASP A 72 18.49 8.81 -24.74
CA ASP A 72 18.51 10.26 -24.63
C ASP A 72 17.85 10.96 -25.85
N ALA A 73 17.72 12.28 -25.79
CA ALA A 73 17.12 13.07 -26.88
C ALA A 73 17.92 13.00 -28.20
N GLU A 74 19.18 12.59 -28.15
CA GLU A 74 20.07 12.44 -29.31
C GLU A 74 20.06 11.01 -29.87
N GLY A 75 19.36 10.07 -29.20
CA GLY A 75 19.23 8.68 -29.60
C GLY A 75 20.35 7.78 -29.09
N ASN A 76 21.13 8.21 -28.09
CA ASN A 76 22.18 7.38 -27.49
C ASN A 76 21.62 6.58 -26.30
N ASP A 77 22.15 5.38 -26.12
CA ASP A 77 21.88 4.55 -24.93
C ASP A 77 22.37 5.28 -23.67
N THR A 78 21.51 5.35 -22.67
CA THR A 78 21.77 5.93 -21.35
C THR A 78 21.04 5.12 -20.28
N THR A 79 21.23 5.47 -19.01
CA THR A 79 20.36 5.03 -17.91
C THR A 79 19.55 6.20 -17.36
N VAL A 80 18.41 5.89 -16.75
CA VAL A 80 17.66 6.82 -15.90
C VAL A 80 17.42 6.17 -14.54
N GLN A 81 17.32 7.00 -13.51
CA GLN A 81 16.98 6.54 -12.17
C GLN A 81 15.47 6.31 -12.07
N ALA A 82 15.07 5.18 -11.48
CA ALA A 82 13.70 4.82 -11.19
C ALA A 82 13.63 4.25 -9.77
N VAL A 83 12.42 4.03 -9.27
CA VAL A 83 12.18 3.26 -8.04
C VAL A 83 11.45 1.97 -8.38
N ALA A 84 12.01 0.84 -7.94
CA ALA A 84 11.32 -0.44 -7.89
C ALA A 84 10.51 -0.51 -6.59
N VAL A 85 9.20 -0.74 -6.73
CA VAL A 85 8.25 -0.88 -5.63
C VAL A 85 7.90 -2.35 -5.51
N GLU A 86 8.29 -2.97 -4.42
CA GLU A 86 7.95 -4.34 -4.06
C GLU A 86 6.70 -4.35 -3.19
N PHE A 87 5.71 -5.17 -3.55
CA PHE A 87 4.45 -5.24 -2.81
C PHE A 87 3.78 -6.60 -2.92
N GLU A 88 2.99 -6.94 -1.92
CA GLU A 88 1.99 -7.99 -1.99
C GLU A 88 0.67 -7.39 -2.50
N PHE A 89 0.11 -8.01 -3.53
CA PHE A 89 -1.16 -7.64 -4.14
C PHE A 89 -2.21 -8.69 -3.82
N SER A 90 -3.38 -8.26 -3.36
CA SER A 90 -4.58 -9.11 -3.25
C SER A 90 -5.67 -8.59 -4.18
N ASN A 91 -6.15 -9.43 -5.11
CA ASN A 91 -7.19 -9.03 -6.03
C ASN A 91 -8.57 -9.06 -5.35
N THR A 92 -9.09 -7.89 -4.98
CA THR A 92 -10.42 -7.74 -4.38
C THR A 92 -11.52 -7.50 -5.41
N SER A 93 -11.17 -7.35 -6.68
CA SER A 93 -12.12 -7.08 -7.75
C SER A 93 -12.92 -8.34 -8.14
N GLU A 94 -14.01 -8.15 -8.90
CA GLU A 94 -14.85 -9.24 -9.38
C GLU A 94 -14.26 -10.02 -10.58
N ARG A 95 -13.06 -9.65 -11.06
CA ARG A 95 -12.45 -10.21 -12.27
C ARG A 95 -10.96 -10.45 -12.07
N ALA A 96 -10.39 -11.33 -12.89
CA ALA A 96 -8.94 -11.46 -12.93
C ALA A 96 -8.30 -10.15 -13.40
N ALA A 97 -7.22 -9.74 -12.73
CA ALA A 97 -6.47 -8.53 -13.02
C ALA A 97 -4.98 -8.78 -12.77
N SER A 98 -4.11 -8.07 -13.49
CA SER A 98 -2.68 -8.09 -13.17
C SER A 98 -2.35 -7.05 -12.10
N PRO A 99 -1.36 -7.32 -11.23
CA PRO A 99 -0.91 -6.34 -10.23
C PRO A 99 -0.49 -5.01 -10.87
N SER A 100 0.17 -5.04 -12.03
CA SER A 100 0.61 -3.82 -12.74
C SER A 100 -0.57 -2.97 -13.24
N GLU A 101 -1.62 -3.60 -13.76
CA GLU A 101 -2.82 -2.92 -14.25
C GLU A 101 -3.58 -2.31 -13.06
N ALA A 102 -3.83 -3.10 -12.02
CA ALA A 102 -4.52 -2.65 -10.82
C ALA A 102 -3.79 -1.48 -10.15
N PHE A 103 -2.47 -1.61 -9.95
CA PHE A 103 -1.64 -0.55 -9.40
C PHE A 103 -1.78 0.74 -10.22
N SER A 104 -1.74 0.66 -11.56
CA SER A 104 -1.82 1.85 -12.41
C SER A 104 -3.17 2.59 -12.33
N LEU A 105 -4.23 1.89 -11.92
CA LEU A 105 -5.58 2.41 -11.76
C LEU A 105 -5.79 3.02 -10.37
N ASP A 106 -5.25 2.39 -9.33
CA ASP A 106 -5.44 2.77 -7.94
C ASP A 106 -4.38 3.73 -7.42
N LEU A 107 -3.15 3.64 -7.92
CA LEU A 107 -1.97 4.26 -7.35
C LEU A 107 -1.14 4.96 -8.43
N ALA A 108 -0.25 5.84 -7.99
CA ALA A 108 0.78 6.43 -8.82
C ALA A 108 2.01 6.75 -7.98
N VAL A 109 3.17 6.60 -8.57
CA VAL A 109 4.39 7.23 -8.10
C VAL A 109 4.47 8.61 -8.77
N ARG A 110 4.78 9.65 -8.00
CA ARG A 110 4.91 11.04 -8.50
C ARG A 110 6.07 11.73 -7.82
N GLN A 111 6.66 12.71 -8.50
CA GLN A 111 7.61 13.61 -7.88
C GLN A 111 6.94 14.92 -7.51
N VAL A 112 7.15 15.38 -6.30
CA VAL A 112 6.53 16.60 -5.76
C VAL A 112 7.54 17.73 -5.82
N SER A 113 7.09 18.87 -6.36
CA SER A 113 7.84 20.12 -6.42
C SER A 113 6.98 21.29 -5.91
N ASP A 114 7.59 22.44 -5.65
CA ASP A 114 6.87 23.67 -5.31
C ASP A 114 5.87 24.11 -6.40
N GLU A 115 6.08 23.70 -7.66
CA GLU A 115 5.24 24.03 -8.81
C GLU A 115 4.10 23.02 -9.03
N GLY A 116 4.09 21.91 -8.28
CA GLY A 116 3.09 20.85 -8.35
C GLY A 116 3.72 19.45 -8.48
N GLU A 117 2.87 18.49 -8.86
CA GLU A 117 3.24 17.08 -8.98
C GLU A 117 3.61 16.73 -10.43
N ALA A 118 4.78 16.13 -10.62
CA ALA A 118 5.24 15.59 -11.89
C ALA A 118 4.94 14.07 -11.96
N PRO A 119 4.29 13.59 -13.02
CA PRO A 119 4.04 12.17 -13.19
C PRO A 119 5.34 11.44 -13.56
N THR A 120 5.50 10.21 -13.07
CA THR A 120 6.50 9.26 -13.55
C THR A 120 5.88 8.26 -14.53
N ASP A 121 6.68 7.76 -15.45
CA ASP A 121 6.35 6.68 -16.39
C ASP A 121 6.66 5.29 -15.81
N ASN A 122 6.00 4.26 -16.34
CA ASN A 122 6.20 2.88 -15.92
C ASN A 122 7.38 2.25 -16.68
N TYR A 123 8.40 1.84 -15.94
CA TYR A 123 9.62 1.19 -16.42
C TYR A 123 9.73 -0.28 -15.98
N THR A 124 8.62 -0.88 -15.53
CA THR A 124 8.61 -2.27 -15.02
C THR A 124 9.16 -3.24 -16.06
N MET A 125 8.87 -3.03 -17.34
CA MET A 125 9.34 -3.88 -18.43
C MET A 125 10.83 -3.71 -18.74
N ASP A 126 11.40 -2.58 -18.36
CA ASP A 126 12.80 -2.21 -18.62
C ASP A 126 13.75 -2.67 -17.51
N LEU A 127 13.21 -3.17 -16.38
CA LEU A 127 14.00 -3.90 -15.38
C LEU A 127 14.68 -5.13 -16.00
N GLU A 128 15.84 -5.51 -15.48
CA GLU A 128 16.57 -6.69 -15.96
C GLU A 128 15.75 -7.99 -15.81
N ASP A 129 15.72 -8.81 -16.86
CA ASP A 129 14.92 -10.05 -16.88
C ASP A 129 15.50 -11.20 -16.02
N ASP A 130 16.79 -11.14 -15.70
CA ASP A 130 17.50 -12.16 -14.90
C ASP A 130 18.06 -11.56 -13.58
N GLY A 131 17.58 -10.37 -13.19
CA GLY A 131 18.02 -9.62 -12.01
C GLY A 131 17.25 -9.97 -10.72
N GLU A 132 17.48 -9.19 -9.67
CA GLU A 132 16.82 -9.39 -8.36
C GLU A 132 15.30 -9.28 -8.42
N PHE A 133 14.77 -8.46 -9.33
CA PHE A 133 13.33 -8.21 -9.49
C PHE A 133 12.64 -9.13 -10.51
N ALA A 134 13.35 -10.09 -11.12
CA ALA A 134 12.85 -10.87 -12.25
C ALA A 134 11.51 -11.58 -11.95
N ASP A 135 11.42 -12.26 -10.80
CA ASP A 135 10.20 -12.98 -10.40
C ASP A 135 9.03 -12.01 -10.16
N GLY A 136 9.27 -10.91 -9.43
CA GLY A 136 8.24 -9.91 -9.13
C GLY A 136 7.77 -9.14 -10.38
N LYS A 137 8.69 -8.84 -11.31
CA LYS A 137 8.40 -8.26 -12.63
C LYS A 137 7.50 -9.17 -13.45
N ALA A 138 7.81 -10.47 -13.48
CA ALA A 138 7.01 -11.45 -14.20
C ALA A 138 5.60 -11.56 -13.58
N ALA A 139 5.53 -11.69 -12.26
CA ALA A 139 4.28 -11.76 -11.51
C ALA A 139 3.40 -10.51 -11.67
N ALA A 140 4.00 -9.32 -11.81
CA ALA A 140 3.27 -8.07 -12.01
C ALA A 140 2.36 -8.08 -13.25
N ASN A 141 2.62 -8.95 -14.22
CA ASN A 141 1.85 -9.06 -15.47
C ASN A 141 1.04 -10.34 -15.58
N GLU A 142 1.12 -11.22 -14.59
CA GLU A 142 0.30 -12.41 -14.53
C GLU A 142 -1.11 -12.05 -14.03
N LEU A 143 -2.12 -12.74 -14.56
CA LEU A 143 -3.49 -12.56 -14.09
C LEU A 143 -3.67 -13.26 -12.74
N VAL A 144 -4.12 -12.50 -11.75
CA VAL A 144 -4.48 -13.00 -10.42
C VAL A 144 -5.99 -13.12 -10.36
N GLU A 145 -6.55 -14.28 -9.99
CA GLU A 145 -7.99 -14.45 -9.89
C GLU A 145 -8.56 -13.71 -8.66
N PRO A 146 -9.86 -13.39 -8.62
CA PRO A 146 -10.51 -12.79 -7.46
C PRO A 146 -10.28 -13.57 -6.15
N GLY A 147 -9.79 -12.87 -5.14
CA GLY A 147 -9.48 -13.42 -3.82
C GLY A 147 -8.12 -14.12 -3.70
N GLU A 148 -7.32 -14.15 -4.76
CA GLU A 148 -5.93 -14.62 -4.72
C GLU A 148 -4.95 -13.46 -4.44
N ASN A 149 -3.75 -13.83 -4.01
CA ASN A 149 -2.66 -12.90 -3.73
C ASN A 149 -1.37 -13.31 -4.44
N THR A 150 -0.52 -12.32 -4.71
CA THR A 150 0.80 -12.52 -5.30
C THR A 150 1.76 -11.40 -4.90
N ALA A 151 3.06 -11.69 -4.86
CA ALA A 151 4.08 -10.65 -4.72
C ALA A 151 4.48 -10.14 -6.12
N ALA A 152 4.57 -8.83 -6.28
CA ALA A 152 4.86 -8.18 -7.55
C ALA A 152 5.84 -7.02 -7.37
N VAL A 153 6.49 -6.66 -8.49
CA VAL A 153 7.35 -5.48 -8.58
C VAL A 153 6.86 -4.58 -9.71
N VAL A 154 6.73 -3.29 -9.44
CA VAL A 154 6.57 -2.26 -10.47
C VAL A 154 7.69 -1.24 -10.39
N ALA A 155 8.14 -0.70 -11.52
CA ALA A 155 9.15 0.35 -11.53
C ALA A 155 8.61 1.64 -12.16
N TYR A 156 8.94 2.78 -11.54
CA TYR A 156 8.52 4.10 -11.98
C TYR A 156 9.67 5.11 -11.99
N GLY A 157 9.75 5.90 -13.04
CA GLY A 157 10.77 6.94 -13.27
C GLY A 157 10.46 7.74 -14.54
N PRO A 158 11.41 8.51 -15.10
CA PRO A 158 12.69 8.87 -14.50
C PRO A 158 12.47 9.69 -13.22
N LEU A 159 13.38 9.57 -12.26
CA LEU A 159 13.38 10.34 -11.02
C LEU A 159 14.45 11.44 -11.08
N ASP A 160 14.03 12.65 -10.75
CA ASP A 160 14.92 13.76 -10.41
C ASP A 160 15.33 13.63 -8.93
N PRO A 161 16.63 13.49 -8.60
CA PRO A 161 17.09 13.33 -7.22
C PRO A 161 16.91 14.59 -6.37
N GLU A 162 16.62 15.75 -6.96
CA GLU A 162 16.32 16.98 -6.23
C GLU A 162 14.86 17.06 -5.76
N LEU A 163 14.00 16.15 -6.23
CA LEU A 163 12.56 16.13 -5.92
C LEU A 163 12.19 14.96 -5.01
N ALA A 164 11.30 15.23 -4.06
CA ALA A 164 10.70 14.18 -3.22
C ALA A 164 9.82 13.27 -4.08
N THR A 165 9.95 11.96 -3.89
CA THR A 165 9.17 10.96 -4.62
C THR A 165 8.09 10.41 -3.70
N HIS A 166 6.83 10.44 -4.14
CA HIS A 166 5.68 10.04 -3.34
C HIS A 166 4.94 8.87 -4.00
N LEU A 167 4.49 7.93 -3.20
CA LEU A 167 3.46 6.96 -3.55
C LEU A 167 2.09 7.53 -3.15
N GLN A 168 1.18 7.63 -4.11
CA GLN A 168 -0.10 8.30 -3.91
C GLN A 168 -1.28 7.49 -4.45
N ALA A 169 -2.39 7.55 -3.71
CA ALA A 169 -3.68 7.09 -4.19
C ALA A 169 -4.16 7.95 -5.37
N ARG A 170 -4.81 7.31 -6.33
CA ARG A 170 -5.58 8.01 -7.37
C ARG A 170 -6.98 8.23 -6.87
N GLU A 171 -7.38 9.49 -6.76
CA GLU A 171 -8.75 9.83 -6.39
C GLU A 171 -9.74 9.34 -7.45
N ASN A 172 -10.65 8.45 -7.06
CA ASN A 172 -11.78 8.04 -7.88
C ASN A 172 -13.01 8.91 -7.53
N PRO A 173 -13.53 9.75 -8.43
CA PRO A 173 -14.69 10.59 -8.13
C PRO A 173 -16.00 9.80 -7.96
N LEU A 174 -16.02 8.51 -8.30
CA LEU A 174 -17.19 7.64 -8.21
C LEU A 174 -17.19 6.77 -6.95
N GLU A 175 -16.04 6.59 -6.29
CA GLU A 175 -15.87 5.70 -5.14
C GLU A 175 -15.03 6.37 -4.06
N GLU A 176 -15.52 6.37 -2.83
CA GLU A 176 -14.76 6.87 -1.68
C GLU A 176 -13.69 5.84 -1.32
N THR A 177 -12.45 6.14 -1.68
CA THR A 177 -11.26 5.39 -1.30
C THR A 177 -10.47 6.18 -0.25
N GLU A 178 -9.67 5.47 0.54
CA GLU A 178 -8.78 6.13 1.48
C GLU A 178 -7.75 6.98 0.73
N SER A 179 -7.31 8.08 1.33
CA SER A 179 -6.23 8.88 0.77
C SER A 179 -4.88 8.29 1.19
N LEU A 180 -3.99 8.09 0.22
CA LEU A 180 -2.59 7.75 0.46
C LEU A 180 -1.70 8.84 -0.16
N ASP A 181 -0.77 9.35 0.64
CA ASP A 181 0.36 10.17 0.21
C ASP A 181 1.53 9.83 1.12
N HIS A 182 2.47 9.04 0.60
CA HIS A 182 3.62 8.54 1.34
C HIS A 182 4.91 8.96 0.61
N GLU A 183 5.76 9.73 1.28
CA GLU A 183 7.10 10.06 0.78
C GLU A 183 7.99 8.80 0.85
N ILE A 184 8.56 8.44 -0.30
CA ILE A 184 9.47 7.30 -0.43
C ILE A 184 10.88 7.79 -0.09
N GLU A 185 11.45 7.26 0.98
CA GLU A 185 12.83 7.52 1.37
C GLU A 185 13.79 6.76 0.45
N LEU A 186 14.33 7.45 -0.56
CA LEU A 186 15.33 6.90 -1.46
C LEU A 186 16.72 7.26 -0.94
N ASP A 187 17.48 6.26 -0.47
CA ASP A 187 18.89 6.42 -0.12
C ASP A 187 19.70 6.55 -1.42
N SER A 188 19.63 7.72 -2.04
CA SER A 188 20.49 8.05 -3.17
C SER A 188 21.92 8.05 -2.66
N ALA A 189 22.74 7.11 -3.14
CA ALA A 189 24.18 7.16 -2.94
C ALA A 189 24.65 8.60 -3.27
N PRO A 190 25.40 9.27 -2.38
CA PRO A 190 25.71 10.67 -2.54
C PRO A 190 26.33 10.86 -3.93
N ALA A 191 25.77 11.79 -4.71
CA ALA A 191 26.40 12.22 -5.95
C ALA A 191 27.84 12.59 -5.60
N ASP A 192 28.80 11.78 -6.05
CA ASP A 192 30.22 12.06 -5.94
C ASP A 192 30.42 13.38 -6.66
N SER A 193 30.43 14.46 -5.88
CA SER A 193 30.79 15.79 -6.34
C SER A 193 32.30 15.73 -6.56
N GLU A 194 32.72 15.16 -7.68
CA GLU A 194 34.10 15.24 -8.11
C GLU A 194 34.39 16.70 -8.49
N GLU A 195 35.09 17.38 -7.57
CA GLU A 195 35.69 18.72 -7.70
C GLU A 195 36.63 18.87 -8.90
#